data_AF-A0A529MDK1-F1
#
_entry.id   AF-A0A529MDK1-F1
#
_cell.length_a   1.000
_cell.length_b   1.000
_cell.length_c   1.000
_cell.angle_alpha   90.00
_cell.angle_beta   90.00
_cell.angle_gamma   90.00
#
_symmetry.space_group_name_H-M   'P 1'
#
loop_
_entity.id
_entity.type
_entity.pdbx_description
1 polymer ?
#
loop_
_entity_poly.entity_id
_entity_poly.type
_entity_poly.pdbx_seq_one_letter_code
_entity_poly.pdbx_strand_id
1 'polypeptide(L)'
;DALVKVILSQRITTAHFVPSMLVSFMDTTGADRCTSLQRLVCSGEALPASVAHKVRRVLPLTGLHNLYGPTEAAIDVTAWNCPGDFDGPVVPIGRPIA
;
A
#
# COMPACT_ATOMS: atom_id res chain seq x y z
N ASP A 1 15.37 5.85 -4.32
CA ASP A 1 16.23 6.60 -3.37
C ASP A 1 15.63 7.89 -2.83
N ALA A 2 15.21 8.85 -3.67
CA ALA A 2 14.66 10.13 -3.20
C ALA A 2 13.44 9.97 -2.26
N LEU A 3 12.51 9.08 -2.61
CA LEU A 3 11.31 8.82 -1.79
C LEU A 3 11.65 8.21 -0.43
N VAL A 4 12.54 7.22 -0.39
CA VAL A 4 13.06 6.63 0.86
C VAL A 4 13.68 7.71 1.75
N LYS A 5 14.52 8.58 1.17
CA LYS A 5 15.14 9.69 1.92
C LYS A 5 14.11 10.63 2.54
N VAL A 6 13.06 10.98 1.79
CA VAL A 6 11.97 11.82 2.29
C VAL A 6 11.23 11.13 3.43
N ILE A 7 10.82 9.86 3.24
CA ILE A 7 10.11 9.08 4.27
C ILE A 7 10.92 9.01 5.57
N LEU A 8 12.21 8.72 5.48
CA LEU A 8 13.09 8.63 6.64
C LEU A 8 13.30 9.99 7.32
N SER A 9 13.56 11.04 6.54
CA SER A 9 13.86 12.37 7.09
C SER A 9 12.65 13.05 7.72
N GLN A 10 11.47 12.87 7.14
CA GLN A 10 10.22 13.50 7.60
C GLN A 10 9.37 12.57 8.46
N ARG A 11 9.80 11.32 8.67
CA ARG A 11 9.07 10.28 9.42
C ARG A 11 7.64 10.11 8.92
N ILE A 12 7.48 9.99 7.61
CA ILE A 12 6.16 9.86 6.97
C ILE A 12 5.45 8.61 7.50
N THR A 13 4.20 8.78 7.96
CA THR A 13 3.41 7.69 8.55
C THR A 13 2.41 7.07 7.57
N THR A 14 2.01 7.83 6.54
CA THR A 14 1.03 7.40 5.53
C THR A 14 1.56 7.71 4.13
N ALA A 15 1.48 6.75 3.22
CA ALA A 15 1.80 6.94 1.81
C ALA A 15 0.77 6.23 0.92
N HIS A 16 0.58 6.77 -0.29
CA HIS A 16 -0.35 6.25 -1.30
C HIS A 16 0.43 5.93 -2.58
N PHE A 17 0.20 4.74 -3.12
CA PHE A 17 0.84 4.25 -4.34
C PHE A 17 -0.19 3.61 -5.27
N VAL A 18 0.06 3.68 -6.58
CA VAL A 18 -0.48 2.66 -7.48
C VAL A 18 0.29 1.34 -7.28
N PRO A 19 -0.34 0.14 -7.38
CA PRO A 19 0.31 -1.14 -7.16
C PRO A 19 1.64 -1.32 -7.89
N SER A 20 1.75 -0.93 -9.16
CA SER A 20 2.99 -0.99 -9.94
C SER A 20 4.14 -0.18 -9.31
N MET A 21 3.87 1.04 -8.84
CA MET A 21 4.85 1.89 -8.16
C MET A 21 5.23 1.34 -6.79
N LEU A 22 4.29 0.74 -6.07
CA LEU A 22 4.58 0.09 -4.78
C LEU A 22 5.58 -1.06 -4.96
N VAL A 23 5.47 -1.85 -6.03
CA VAL A 23 6.43 -2.91 -6.33
C VAL A 23 7.84 -2.35 -6.46
N SER A 24 8.02 -1.30 -7.28
CA SER A 24 9.32 -0.65 -7.47
C SER A 24 9.85 -0.01 -6.18
N PHE A 25 8.98 0.58 -5.37
CA PHE A 25 9.37 1.13 -4.07
C PHE A 25 9.86 0.02 -3.12
N MET A 26 9.17 -1.12 -3.06
CA MET A 26 9.59 -2.27 -2.26
C MET A 26 10.89 -2.93 -2.74
N ASP A 27 11.32 -2.70 -3.99
CA ASP A 27 12.64 -3.14 -4.51
C ASP A 27 13.75 -2.10 -4.27
N THR A 28 13.40 -0.90 -3.80
CA THR A 28 14.39 0.15 -3.58
C THR A 28 15.20 -0.11 -2.31
N THR A 29 16.52 0.07 -2.41
CA THR A 29 17.42 -0.02 -1.25
C THR A 29 16.96 0.89 -0.10
N GLY A 30 16.80 0.31 1.09
CA GLY A 30 16.38 1.03 2.30
C GLY A 30 14.87 1.18 2.47
N ALA A 31 14.04 0.56 1.61
CA ALA A 31 12.59 0.52 1.82
C ALA A 31 12.22 -0.16 3.15
N ASP A 32 12.96 -1.21 3.55
CA ASP A 32 12.84 -1.90 4.85
C ASP A 32 13.07 -0.98 6.06
N ARG A 33 13.85 0.10 5.86
CA ARG A 33 14.13 1.09 6.90
C ARG A 33 13.01 2.09 7.10
N CYS A 34 12.01 2.13 6.22
CA CYS A 34 10.87 3.06 6.29
C CYS A 34 9.86 2.66 7.38
N THR A 35 10.33 2.35 8.58
CA THR A 35 9.56 1.81 9.72
C THR A 35 8.61 2.82 10.36
N SER A 36 8.69 4.09 9.98
CA SER A 36 7.70 5.12 10.38
C SER A 36 6.38 4.96 9.65
N LEU A 37 6.35 4.26 8.51
CA LEU A 37 5.12 3.99 7.77
C LEU A 37 4.21 3.07 8.59
N GLN A 38 3.05 3.61 8.96
CA GLN A 38 1.98 2.89 9.63
C GLN A 38 0.89 2.47 8.64
N ARG A 39 0.71 3.25 7.57
CA ARG A 39 -0.34 3.05 6.56
C ARG A 39 0.21 3.17 5.14
N LEU A 40 0.00 2.12 4.36
CA LEU A 40 0.16 2.13 2.91
C LEU A 40 -1.22 1.98 2.27
N VAL A 41 -1.53 2.91 1.39
CA VAL A 41 -2.76 2.89 0.58
C VAL A 41 -2.38 2.52 -0.85
N CYS A 42 -3.17 1.65 -1.46
CA CYS A 42 -3.13 1.33 -2.88
C CYS A 42 -4.47 1.65 -3.52
N SER A 43 -4.45 2.24 -4.71
CA SER A 43 -5.62 2.38 -5.58
C SER A 43 -5.19 2.48 -7.05
N GLY A 44 -6.15 2.59 -7.97
CA GLY A 44 -5.90 2.88 -9.39
C GLY A 44 -5.52 1.67 -10.25
N GLU A 45 -5.10 0.55 -9.65
CA GLU A 45 -4.88 -0.72 -10.35
C GLU A 45 -5.33 -1.89 -9.47
N ALA A 46 -5.50 -3.08 -10.06
CA ALA A 46 -5.70 -4.28 -9.27
C ALA A 46 -4.47 -4.57 -8.41
N LEU A 47 -4.67 -4.81 -7.10
CA LEU A 47 -3.59 -5.10 -6.16
C LEU A 47 -3.35 -6.63 -6.07
N PRO A 48 -2.25 -7.15 -6.65
CA PRO A 48 -1.95 -8.59 -6.59
C PRO A 48 -1.52 -9.00 -5.18
N ALA A 49 -1.85 -10.21 -4.78
CA ALA A 49 -1.48 -10.74 -3.46
C ALA A 49 0.04 -10.80 -3.25
N SER A 50 0.81 -11.05 -4.31
CA SER A 50 2.27 -11.05 -4.27
C SER A 50 2.86 -9.71 -3.82
N VAL A 51 2.20 -8.59 -4.14
CA VAL A 51 2.60 -7.26 -3.68
C VAL A 51 2.30 -7.09 -2.20
N ALA A 52 1.12 -7.53 -1.75
CA ALA A 52 0.76 -7.52 -0.34
C ALA A 52 1.72 -8.38 0.51
N HIS A 53 2.09 -9.58 0.05
CA HIS A 53 3.08 -10.44 0.69
C HIS A 53 4.46 -9.77 0.77
N LYS A 54 4.87 -9.06 -0.29
CA LYS A 54 6.13 -8.33 -0.30
C LYS A 54 6.14 -7.20 0.72
N VAL A 55 5.07 -6.40 0.80
CA VAL A 55 4.92 -5.37 1.84
C VAL A 55 5.00 -5.99 3.23
N ARG A 56 4.28 -7.09 3.47
CA ARG A 56 4.29 -7.78 4.76
C ARG A 56 5.68 -8.29 5.15
N ARG A 57 6.48 -8.74 4.18
CA ARG A 57 7.86 -9.20 4.40
C ARG A 57 8.81 -8.04 4.69
N VAL A 58 8.70 -6.94 3.95
CA VAL A 58 9.65 -5.80 4.02
C VAL A 58 9.29 -4.83 5.16
N LEU A 59 8.00 -4.60 5.38
CA LEU A 59 7.43 -3.67 6.36
C LEU A 59 6.33 -4.36 7.19
N PRO A 60 6.70 -5.29 8.08
CA PRO A 60 5.72 -6.14 8.77
C PRO A 60 4.75 -5.40 9.69
N LEU A 61 5.09 -4.19 10.15
CA LEU A 61 4.26 -3.40 11.06
C LEU A 61 3.36 -2.39 10.35
N THR A 62 3.42 -2.34 9.02
CA THR A 62 2.65 -1.38 8.21
C THR A 62 1.34 -2.00 7.74
N GLY A 63 0.22 -1.30 7.96
CA GLY A 63 -1.07 -1.69 7.43
C GLY A 63 -1.18 -1.39 5.94
N LEU A 64 -1.70 -2.34 5.15
CA LEU A 64 -1.92 -2.18 3.71
C LEU A 64 -3.43 -2.09 3.43
N HIS A 65 -3.84 -1.03 2.74
CA HIS A 65 -5.22 -0.77 2.39
C HIS A 65 -5.37 -0.72 0.87
N ASN A 66 -6.34 -1.46 0.35
CA ASN A 66 -6.72 -1.37 -1.05
C ASN A 66 -7.99 -0.51 -1.14
N LEU A 67 -7.86 0.66 -1.72
CA LEU A 67 -8.97 1.55 -2.03
C LEU A 67 -9.30 1.46 -3.51
N TYR A 68 -10.56 1.73 -3.82
CA TYR A 68 -11.00 1.80 -5.19
C TYR A 68 -12.07 2.86 -5.33
N GLY A 69 -11.89 3.77 -6.28
CA GLY A 69 -12.96 4.55 -6.85
C GLY A 69 -12.54 5.18 -8.19
N PRO A 70 -13.51 5.40 -9.09
CA PRO A 70 -13.27 6.23 -10.25
C PRO A 70 -13.21 7.71 -9.85
N THR A 71 -12.57 8.53 -10.68
CA THR A 71 -12.47 9.99 -10.47
C THR A 71 -13.85 10.62 -10.28
N GLU A 72 -14.85 10.10 -10.98
CA GLU A 72 -16.26 10.52 -11.02
C GLU A 72 -17.02 10.25 -9.70
N ALA A 73 -16.48 9.41 -8.82
CA ALA A 73 -17.16 9.00 -7.58
C ALA A 73 -16.38 9.38 -6.31
N ALA A 74 -15.78 10.57 -6.29
CA ALA A 74 -15.04 11.10 -5.13
C ALA A 74 -13.78 10.31 -4.73
N ILE A 75 -12.99 9.95 -5.74
CA ILE A 75 -11.64 9.34 -5.65
C ILE A 75 -11.67 7.87 -5.20
N ASP A 76 -12.21 7.55 -4.02
CA ASP A 76 -12.28 6.16 -3.52
C ASP A 76 -13.65 5.89 -2.87
N VAL A 77 -14.37 4.88 -3.37
CA VAL A 77 -15.71 4.49 -2.90
C VAL A 77 -15.75 3.15 -2.17
N THR A 78 -14.72 2.32 -2.27
CA THR A 78 -14.61 1.09 -1.49
C THR A 78 -13.24 0.98 -0.83
N ALA A 79 -13.21 0.33 0.34
CA ALA A 79 -11.99 0.07 1.08
C ALA A 79 -11.88 -1.38 1.53
N TRP A 80 -10.68 -1.94 1.43
CA TRP A 80 -10.28 -3.20 2.02
C TRP A 80 -9.04 -3.02 2.89
N ASN A 81 -9.12 -3.46 4.15
CA ASN A 81 -7.96 -3.59 5.02
C ASN A 81 -7.33 -4.97 4.78
N CYS A 82 -6.19 -5.02 4.08
CA CYS A 82 -5.58 -6.29 3.71
C CYS A 82 -5.05 -6.99 4.97
N PRO A 83 -5.60 -8.16 5.34
CA PRO A 83 -5.12 -8.87 6.52
C PRO A 83 -3.71 -9.41 6.26
N GLY A 84 -2.90 -9.50 7.33
CA GLY A 84 -1.49 -9.86 7.23
C GLY A 84 -1.21 -11.30 6.79
N ASP A 85 -2.24 -12.14 6.79
CA ASP A 85 -2.26 -13.56 6.41
C ASP A 85 -3.10 -13.81 5.14
N PHE A 86 -3.41 -12.77 4.35
CA PHE A 86 -4.18 -12.91 3.12
C PHE A 86 -3.52 -13.90 2.13
N ASP A 87 -4.26 -14.93 1.70
CA ASP A 87 -3.77 -16.02 0.83
C ASP A 87 -4.50 -16.12 -0.53
N GLY A 88 -5.43 -15.20 -0.82
CA GLY A 88 -6.16 -15.15 -2.08
C GLY A 88 -5.30 -14.66 -3.26
N PRO A 89 -5.78 -14.78 -4.52
CA PRO A 89 -4.99 -14.42 -5.70
C PRO A 89 -4.86 -12.91 -5.94
N VAL A 90 -5.91 -12.14 -5.62
CA VAL A 90 -5.99 -10.68 -5.81
C VAL A 90 -6.67 -10.07 -4.59
N VAL A 91 -6.13 -8.95 -4.09
CA VAL A 91 -6.70 -8.26 -2.93
C VAL A 91 -8.05 -7.65 -3.33
N PRO A 92 -9.15 -7.92 -2.60
CA PRO A 92 -10.45 -7.35 -2.90
C PRO A 92 -10.45 -5.81 -2.85
N ILE A 93 -11.38 -5.17 -3.56
CA ILE A 93 -11.65 -3.72 -3.44
C ILE A 93 -12.45 -3.40 -2.16
N GLY A 94 -13.00 -4.43 -1.54
CA GLY A 94 -13.63 -4.37 -0.23
C GLY A 94 -15.07 -3.90 -0.26
N ARG A 95 -15.43 -3.01 0.67
CA ARG A 95 -16.81 -2.58 0.93
C ARG A 95 -16.95 -1.07 0.78
N PRO A 96 -18.16 -0.56 0.49
CA PRO A 96 -18.40 0.88 0.38
C PRO A 96 -17.90 1.67 1.58
N ILE A 97 -17.30 2.82 1.32
CA ILE A 97 -17.01 3.87 2.29
C ILE A 97 -18.18 4.86 2.26
N ALA A 98 -18.68 5.21 3.45
CA ALA A 98 -19.92 5.96 3.66
C ALA A 98 -19.76 7.46 3.42
#